data_AF-A0A7R9EMN8-F1
#
_entry.id   AF-A0A7R9EMN8-F1
#
_cell.length_a   1.000
_cell.length_b   1.000
_cell.length_c   1.000
_cell.angle_alpha   90.00
_cell.angle_beta   90.00
_cell.angle_gamma   90.00
#
_symmetry.space_group_name_H-M   'P 1'
#
loop_
_entity.id
_entity.type
_entity.pdbx_description
1 polymer ?
#
loop_
_entity_poly.entity_id
_entity_poly.type
_entity_poly.pdbx_seq_one_letter_code
_entity_poly.pdbx_strand_id
1 'polypeptide(L)'
;MPAFFNGIFGHKPSRGIVSNFGQYPIPVGEQDTYLGIGPLCRFATDLAPTLRIISGKNAELLKLDEKVDIKKLKYYYMEDDGGSRMVSPVQKDIKESLRRVVAYLDKAHGIKAQKV
;
A
#
# COMPACT_ATOMS: atom_id res chain seq x y z
N MET A 1 2.90 -5.02 -7.83
CA MET A 1 4.02 -5.81 -8.39
C MET A 1 5.12 -4.98 -9.04
N PRO A 2 4.88 -4.07 -10.01
CA PRO A 2 5.99 -3.37 -10.68
C PRO A 2 6.88 -2.57 -9.72
N ALA A 3 6.29 -1.93 -8.71
CA ALA A 3 7.03 -1.25 -7.64
C ALA A 3 8.00 -2.18 -6.88
N PHE A 4 7.50 -3.36 -6.49
CA PHE A 4 8.26 -4.37 -5.76
C PHE A 4 9.47 -4.87 -6.56
N PHE A 5 9.29 -5.21 -7.84
CA PHE A 5 10.38 -5.75 -8.66
C PHE A 5 11.44 -4.72 -9.06
N ASN A 6 11.11 -3.43 -9.05
CA ASN A 6 12.00 -2.37 -9.51
C ASN A 6 12.51 -1.48 -8.36
N GLY A 7 12.22 -1.82 -7.10
CA GLY A 7 12.72 -1.07 -5.94
C GLY A 7 12.21 0.36 -5.85
N ILE A 8 10.97 0.62 -6.28
CA ILE A 8 10.32 1.93 -6.18
C ILE A 8 9.06 1.86 -5.31
N PHE A 9 8.51 3.01 -4.95
CA PHE A 9 7.28 3.08 -4.16
C PHE A 9 6.06 3.10 -5.07
N GLY A 10 4.98 2.44 -4.63
CA GLY A 10 3.70 2.46 -5.32
C GLY A 10 2.55 2.47 -4.35
N HIS A 11 1.52 3.25 -4.65
CA HIS A 11 0.30 3.31 -3.85
C HIS A 11 -0.91 2.99 -4.75
N LYS A 12 -1.67 1.95 -4.39
CA LYS A 12 -2.98 1.69 -5.00
C LYS A 12 -4.06 2.21 -4.04
N PRO A 13 -4.69 3.36 -4.34
CA PRO A 13 -5.64 3.98 -3.43
C PRO A 13 -6.93 3.16 -3.32
N SER A 14 -7.78 3.54 -2.36
CA SER A 14 -9.15 3.02 -2.26
C SER A 14 -9.90 3.18 -3.59
N ARG A 15 -10.80 2.24 -3.87
CA ARG A 15 -11.61 2.26 -5.11
C ARG A 15 -12.33 3.60 -5.27
N GLY A 16 -12.44 4.08 -6.50
CA GLY A 16 -13.17 5.31 -6.84
C GLY A 16 -12.49 6.62 -6.43
N ILE A 17 -11.33 6.59 -5.75
CA ILE A 17 -10.59 7.82 -5.41
C ILE A 17 -10.02 8.48 -6.67
N VAL A 18 -9.37 7.70 -7.53
CA VAL A 18 -8.90 8.14 -8.84
C VAL A 18 -9.83 7.55 -9.89
N SER A 19 -10.30 8.38 -10.83
CA SER A 19 -11.20 7.94 -11.89
C SER A 19 -10.50 6.98 -12.85
N ASN A 20 -11.15 5.87 -13.20
CA ASN A 20 -10.70 4.97 -14.26
C ASN A 20 -11.07 5.47 -15.67
N PHE A 21 -11.68 6.67 -15.80
CA PHE A 21 -12.04 7.23 -17.10
C PHE A 21 -10.81 7.37 -18.00
N GLY A 22 -10.91 6.87 -19.24
CA GLY A 22 -9.80 6.85 -20.19
C GLY A 22 -8.82 5.68 -20.02
N GLN A 23 -9.02 4.80 -19.04
CA GLN A 23 -8.24 3.56 -18.92
C GLN A 23 -8.55 2.60 -20.09
N TYR A 24 -7.52 1.94 -20.61
CA TYR A 24 -7.66 0.87 -21.59
C TYR A 24 -7.01 -0.45 -21.07
N PRO A 25 -7.69 -1.61 -21.18
CA PRO A 25 -9.06 -1.77 -21.65
C PRO A 25 -10.08 -1.08 -20.73
N ILE A 26 -11.20 -0.65 -21.32
CA ILE A 26 -12.28 0.01 -20.59
C ILE A 26 -12.90 -1.02 -19.62
N PRO A 27 -13.01 -0.70 -18.32
CA PRO A 27 -13.65 -1.61 -17.36
C PRO A 27 -15.14 -1.81 -17.69
N VAL A 28 -15.62 -3.05 -17.56
CA VAL A 28 -17.04 -3.39 -17.71
C VAL A 28 -17.57 -4.01 -16.42
N GLY A 29 -18.72 -3.52 -15.94
CA GLY A 29 -19.38 -4.02 -14.73
C GLY A 29 -18.49 -3.93 -13.49
N GLU A 30 -18.39 -5.03 -12.74
CA GLU A 30 -17.63 -5.10 -11.49
C GLU A 30 -16.12 -4.85 -11.66
N GLN A 31 -15.58 -4.94 -12.87
CA GLN A 31 -14.16 -4.65 -13.16
C GLN A 31 -13.76 -3.25 -12.68
N ASP A 32 -14.67 -2.28 -12.79
CA ASP A 32 -14.40 -0.90 -12.36
C ASP A 32 -14.14 -0.80 -10.85
N THR A 33 -14.63 -1.76 -10.06
CA THR A 33 -14.40 -1.80 -8.61
C THR A 33 -13.06 -2.44 -8.21
N TYR A 34 -12.48 -3.26 -9.09
CA TYR A 34 -11.21 -3.94 -8.86
C TYR A 34 -10.02 -3.13 -9.39
N LEU A 35 -10.22 -2.45 -10.52
CA LEU A 35 -9.22 -1.61 -11.17
C LEU A 35 -9.07 -0.29 -10.41
N GLY A 36 -7.85 0.21 -10.39
CA GLY A 36 -7.55 1.47 -9.71
C GLY A 36 -6.21 2.02 -10.14
N ILE A 37 -6.19 3.32 -10.37
CA ILE A 37 -5.00 4.08 -10.78
C ILE A 37 -4.36 4.71 -9.54
N GLY A 38 -3.04 4.66 -9.47
CA GLY A 38 -2.29 5.24 -8.37
C GLY A 38 -0.83 5.48 -8.73
N PRO A 39 -0.12 6.29 -7.93
CA PRO A 39 1.22 6.75 -8.28
C PRO A 39 2.29 5.68 -8.10
N LEU A 40 3.31 5.72 -8.97
CA LEU A 40 4.60 5.08 -8.83
C LEU A 40 5.68 6.17 -8.72
N CYS A 41 6.49 6.15 -7.67
CA CYS A 41 7.46 7.20 -7.38
C CYS A 41 8.79 6.64 -6.89
N ARG A 42 9.89 7.37 -7.13
CA ARG A 42 11.22 7.02 -6.61
C ARG A 42 11.30 7.15 -5.09
N PHE A 43 10.60 8.13 -4.50
CA PHE A 43 10.58 8.36 -3.06
C PHE A 43 9.17 8.25 -2.48
N ALA A 44 9.06 7.74 -1.25
CA ALA A 44 7.78 7.58 -0.55
C ALA A 44 7.05 8.94 -0.33
N THR A 45 7.82 10.01 -0.13
CA THR A 45 7.32 11.37 0.07
C THR A 45 6.57 11.93 -1.13
N ASP A 46 6.82 11.40 -2.33
CA ASP A 46 6.19 11.87 -3.56
C ASP A 46 4.79 11.23 -3.77
N LEU A 47 4.48 10.14 -3.06
CA LEU A 47 3.20 9.44 -3.21
C LEU A 47 2.02 10.33 -2.83
N ALA A 48 2.09 11.00 -1.68
CA ALA A 48 1.01 11.85 -1.16
C ALA A 48 0.70 13.06 -2.06
N PRO A 49 1.68 13.91 -2.46
CA PRO A 49 1.39 15.04 -3.34
C PRO A 49 0.94 14.59 -4.73
N THR A 50 1.50 13.49 -5.27
CA THR A 50 1.05 12.96 -6.57
C THR A 50 -0.38 12.45 -6.48
N LEU A 51 -0.73 11.69 -5.43
CA LEU A 51 -2.08 11.21 -5.21
C LEU A 51 -3.08 12.36 -5.07
N ARG A 52 -2.71 13.43 -4.36
CA ARG A 52 -3.54 14.65 -4.22
C ARG A 52 -3.91 15.24 -5.58
N ILE A 53 -2.96 15.31 -6.51
CA ILE A 53 -3.18 15.85 -7.85
C ILE A 53 -4.12 14.95 -8.65
N ILE A 54 -3.82 13.66 -8.75
CA ILE A 54 -4.58 12.74 -9.61
C ILE A 54 -5.96 12.39 -9.06
N SER A 55 -6.21 12.59 -7.76
CA SER A 55 -7.54 12.38 -7.15
C SER A 55 -8.53 13.50 -7.47
N GLY A 56 -8.06 14.64 -8.00
CA GLY A 56 -8.93 15.78 -8.34
C GLY A 56 -9.83 16.19 -7.18
N LYS A 57 -11.14 16.27 -7.43
CA LYS A 57 -12.15 16.66 -6.42
C LYS A 57 -12.22 15.69 -5.23
N ASN A 58 -11.83 14.42 -5.42
CA ASN A 58 -11.86 13.43 -4.35
C ASN A 58 -10.70 13.59 -3.36
N ALA A 59 -9.71 14.45 -3.64
CA ALA A 59 -8.59 14.67 -2.75
C ALA A 59 -9.01 15.13 -1.33
N GLU A 60 -10.12 15.87 -1.22
CA GLU A 60 -10.66 16.35 0.05
C GLU A 60 -11.13 15.21 0.97
N LEU A 61 -11.46 14.04 0.41
CA LEU A 61 -11.87 12.85 1.17
C LEU A 61 -10.70 12.17 1.88
N LEU A 62 -9.47 12.40 1.42
CA LEU A 62 -8.29 11.60 1.78
C LEU A 62 -7.50 12.13 2.98
N LYS A 63 -7.76 13.37 3.43
CA LYS A 63 -7.04 14.03 4.54
C LYS A 63 -5.51 13.90 4.45
N LEU A 64 -4.94 14.05 3.24
CA LEU A 64 -3.54 13.73 2.96
C LEU A 64 -2.52 14.59 3.73
N ASP A 65 -2.93 15.78 4.16
CA ASP A 65 -2.09 16.71 4.92
C ASP A 65 -2.17 16.48 6.44
N GLU A 66 -3.07 15.60 6.89
CA GLU A 66 -3.22 15.27 8.31
C GLU A 66 -1.96 14.55 8.83
N LYS A 67 -1.32 15.13 9.85
CA LYS A 67 -0.16 14.51 10.48
C LYS A 67 -0.59 13.33 11.32
N VAL A 68 -0.02 12.17 11.02
CA VAL A 68 -0.28 10.92 11.75
C VAL A 68 0.86 10.64 12.73
N ASP A 69 0.51 10.47 14.01
CA ASP A 69 1.44 9.99 15.03
C ASP A 69 1.53 8.46 14.94
N ILE A 70 2.66 7.97 14.42
CA ILE A 70 2.92 6.55 14.21
C ILE A 70 2.87 5.72 15.49
N LYS A 71 3.07 6.33 16.67
CA LYS A 71 3.03 5.63 17.97
C LYS A 71 1.61 5.32 18.45
N LYS A 72 0.60 6.02 17.92
CA LYS A 72 -0.81 5.79 18.25
C LYS A 72 -1.46 4.72 17.37
N LEU A 73 -0.76 4.27 16.33
CA LEU A 73 -1.25 3.25 15.42
C LEU A 73 -1.08 1.84 16.01
N LYS A 74 -2.02 0.95 15.68
CA LYS A 74 -1.91 -0.49 15.97
C LYS A 74 -1.35 -1.19 14.74
N TYR A 75 -0.27 -1.93 14.93
CA TYR A 75 0.41 -2.65 13.85
C TYR A 75 0.10 -4.13 13.96
N TYR A 76 -0.38 -4.70 12.86
CA TYR A 76 -0.62 -6.13 12.71
C TYR A 76 0.17 -6.63 11.51
N TYR A 77 0.73 -7.84 11.59
CA TYR A 77 1.46 -8.44 10.48
C TYR A 77 1.26 -9.94 10.40
N MET A 78 1.34 -10.47 9.18
CA MET A 78 1.28 -11.89 8.85
C MET A 78 2.44 -12.21 7.89
N GLU A 79 3.00 -13.43 7.96
CA GLU A 79 4.14 -13.82 7.13
C GLU A 79 3.74 -14.60 5.87
N ASP A 80 2.55 -15.17 5.88
CA ASP A 80 1.90 -15.89 4.77
C ASP A 80 0.40 -15.92 5.03
N ASP A 81 -0.36 -16.44 4.07
CA ASP A 81 -1.81 -16.52 4.07
C ASP A 81 -2.37 -17.74 4.83
N GLY A 82 -1.59 -18.31 5.75
CA GLY A 82 -1.95 -19.55 6.45
C GLY A 82 -1.63 -20.82 5.68
N GLY A 83 -0.89 -20.72 4.57
CA GLY A 83 -0.39 -21.88 3.81
C GLY A 83 -1.38 -22.41 2.79
N SER A 84 -2.04 -21.52 2.04
CA SER A 84 -2.97 -21.91 0.99
C SER A 84 -2.29 -22.79 -0.07
N ARG A 85 -2.95 -23.91 -0.42
CA ARG A 85 -2.44 -24.87 -1.44
C ARG A 85 -2.47 -24.32 -2.86
N MET A 86 -3.20 -23.22 -3.10
CA MET A 86 -3.40 -22.63 -4.43
C MET A 86 -2.39 -21.52 -4.76
N VAL A 87 -1.50 -21.18 -3.83
CA VAL A 87 -0.46 -20.17 -4.04
C VAL A 87 0.91 -20.72 -3.68
N SER A 88 1.95 -20.18 -4.29
CA SER A 88 3.33 -20.52 -3.91
C SER A 88 3.64 -20.01 -2.50
N PRO A 89 4.41 -20.77 -1.68
CA PRO A 89 4.88 -20.28 -0.39
C PRO A 89 5.65 -18.97 -0.51
N VAL A 90 5.47 -18.07 0.46
CA VAL A 90 6.22 -16.81 0.53
C VAL A 90 7.71 -17.11 0.74
N GLN A 91 8.57 -16.48 -0.07
CA GLN A 91 10.01 -16.66 -0.02
C GLN A 91 10.61 -16.20 1.32
N LYS A 92 11.71 -16.83 1.73
CA LYS A 92 12.34 -16.60 3.04
C LYS A 92 12.83 -15.16 3.22
N ASP A 93 13.41 -14.59 2.18
CA ASP A 93 13.92 -13.22 2.13
C ASP A 93 12.81 -12.16 2.32
N ILE A 94 11.62 -12.39 1.77
CA ILE A 94 10.44 -11.55 1.99
C ILE A 94 10.04 -11.60 3.47
N LYS A 95 9.95 -12.81 4.05
CA LYS A 95 9.62 -12.99 5.48
C LYS A 95 10.66 -12.32 6.39
N GLU A 96 11.94 -12.49 6.09
CA GLU A 96 13.04 -11.85 6.83
C GLU A 96 12.98 -10.32 6.71
N SER A 97 12.68 -9.79 5.52
CA SER A 97 12.53 -8.35 5.29
C SER A 97 11.38 -7.76 6.12
N LEU A 98 10.24 -8.45 6.18
CA LEU A 98 9.13 -8.07 7.05
C LEU A 98 9.54 -8.07 8.54
N ARG A 99 10.22 -9.11 9.00
CA ARG A 99 10.72 -9.21 10.39
C ARG A 99 11.69 -8.08 10.72
N ARG A 100 12.53 -7.63 9.78
CA ARG A 100 13.41 -6.46 9.97
C ARG A 100 12.60 -5.18 10.20
N VAL A 101 11.50 -4.97 9.47
CA VAL A 101 10.60 -3.82 9.68
C VAL A 101 9.95 -3.89 11.07
N VAL A 102 9.44 -5.06 11.46
CA VAL A 102 8.84 -5.26 12.80
C VAL A 102 9.84 -4.98 13.90
N ALA A 103 11.07 -5.50 13.78
CA ALA A 103 12.14 -5.25 14.75
C ALA A 103 12.56 -3.77 14.79
N TYR A 104 12.56 -3.09 13.66
CA TYR A 104 12.84 -1.65 13.60
C TYR A 104 11.78 -0.83 14.32
N LEU A 105 10.49 -1.13 14.12
CA LEU A 105 9.38 -0.45 14.82
C LEU A 105 9.53 -0.55 16.34
N ASP A 106 9.90 -1.74 16.85
CA ASP A 106 10.13 -1.95 18.28
C ASP A 106 11.36 -1.19 18.77
N LYS A 107 12.53 -1.40 18.14
CA LYS A 107 13.80 -0.82 18.61
C LYS A 107 13.87 0.70 18.47
N ALA A 108 13.40 1.26 17.36
CA ALA A 108 13.53 2.69 17.07
C ALA A 108 12.38 3.52 17.67
N HIS A 109 11.20 2.93 17.83
CA HIS A 109 9.99 3.67 18.19
C HIS A 109 9.22 3.10 19.39
N GLY A 110 9.63 1.95 19.94
CA GLY A 110 8.93 1.26 21.02
C GLY A 110 7.59 0.66 20.59
N ILE A 111 7.38 0.48 19.28
CA ILE A 111 6.13 0.03 18.69
C ILE A 111 6.15 -1.49 18.56
N LYS A 112 5.29 -2.18 19.33
CA LYS A 112 5.12 -3.63 19.27
C LYS A 112 4.02 -4.02 18.28
N ALA A 113 4.41 -4.59 17.14
CA ALA A 113 3.47 -5.13 16.17
C ALA A 113 2.96 -6.52 16.60
N GLN A 114 1.68 -6.78 16.41
CA GLN A 114 1.04 -8.06 16.72
C GLN A 114 1.08 -8.98 15.50
N LYS A 115 1.56 -10.22 15.67
CA LYS A 115 1.42 -11.26 14.65
C LYS A 115 -0.02 -11.78 14.65
N VAL A 116 -0.63 -11.87 13.47
CA VAL A 116 -1.97 -12.46 13.21
C VAL A 116 -1.86 -13.71 12.36
#